data_AF-X1F095-F1
#
_entry.id   AF-X1F095-F1
#
_cell.length_a   1.000
_cell.length_b   1.000
_cell.length_c   1.000
_cell.angle_alpha   90.00
_cell.angle_beta   90.00
_cell.angle_gamma   90.00
#
_symmetry.space_group_name_H-M   'P 1'
#
loop_
_entity.id
_entity.type
_entity.pdbx_description
1 polymer ?
#
loop_
_entity_poly.entity_id
_entity_poly.type
_entity_poly.pdbx_seq_one_letter_code
_entity_poly.pdbx_strand_id
1 'polypeptide(L)' 'MKIAVDAMGGDYAPEEVVKGAVLALEERDLEIILLGDMVKVREEL' A
#
# COMPACT_ATOMS: atom_id res chain seq x y z
N MET A 1 4.61 -11.56 -8.81
CA MET A 1 5.33 -11.85 -7.54
C MET A 1 4.54 -11.24 -6.39
N LYS A 2 4.47 -11.88 -5.22
CA LYS A 2 3.69 -11.39 -4.07
C LYS A 2 4.56 -10.65 -3.06
N ILE A 3 4.17 -9.44 -2.67
CA ILE A 3 4.92 -8.55 -1.76
C ILE A 3 3.96 -8.08 -0.65
N ALA A 4 4.37 -8.18 0.61
CA ALA A 4 3.66 -7.58 1.73
C ALA A 4 4.32 -6.25 2.11
N VAL A 5 3.52 -5.20 2.30
CA VAL A 5 3.97 -3.84 2.58
C VAL A 5 3.28 -3.36 3.86
N ASP A 6 4.06 -2.84 4.81
CA ASP A 6 3.50 -2.15 5.98
C ASP A 6 2.93 -0.80 5.55
N ALA A 7 1.61 -0.70 5.53
CA ALA A 7 0.89 0.49 5.13
C ALA A 7 0.88 1.57 6.21
N MET A 8 1.32 1.29 7.43
CA MET A 8 1.20 2.20 8.58
C MET A 8 2.51 2.88 8.97
N GLY A 9 3.62 2.45 8.36
CA GLY A 9 4.96 2.95 8.69
C GLY A 9 5.29 4.28 7.99
N GLY A 10 5.63 5.30 8.77
CA GLY A 10 6.12 6.58 8.29
C GLY A 10 5.21 7.77 8.60
N ASP A 11 5.73 8.98 8.41
CA ASP A 11 5.04 10.22 8.81
C ASP A 11 3.80 10.53 7.96
N TYR A 12 3.75 9.99 6.74
CA TYR A 12 2.66 10.19 5.76
C TYR A 12 1.88 8.90 5.47
N ALA A 13 1.98 7.92 6.35
CA ALA A 13 1.19 6.69 6.25
C ALA A 13 -0.23 6.91 6.79
N PRO A 14 -1.26 6.23 6.23
CA PRO A 14 -1.16 5.23 5.15
C PRO A 14 -1.17 5.79 3.73
N GLU A 15 -1.59 7.04 3.53
CA GLU A 15 -1.82 7.69 2.22
C GLU A 15 -0.69 7.44 1.21
N GLU A 16 0.53 7.88 1.51
CA GLU A 16 1.64 7.82 0.53
C GLU A 16 2.14 6.38 0.30
N VAL A 17 1.97 5.48 1.27
CA VAL A 17 2.34 4.07 1.12
C VAL A 17 1.36 3.36 0.18
N VAL A 18 0.06 3.59 0.34
CA VAL A 18 -0.98 3.01 -0.52
C VAL A 18 -0.82 3.53 -1.95
N LYS A 19 -0.64 4.84 -2.11
CA LYS A 19 -0.41 5.48 -3.41
C LYS A 19 0.82 4.92 -4.13
N GLY A 20 1.94 4.77 -3.42
CA GLY A 20 3.15 4.16 -3.98
C GLY A 20 2.94 2.70 -4.38
N ALA A 21 2.18 1.93 -3.59
CA ALA A 21 1.83 0.55 -3.91
C ALA A 21 0.99 0.47 -5.19
N VAL A 22 -0.01 1.35 -5.36
CA VAL A 22 -0.84 1.40 -6.58
C VAL A 22 0.01 1.72 -7.82
N LEU A 23 0.89 2.74 -7.74
CA LEU A 23 1.78 3.08 -8.84
C LEU A 23 2.70 1.92 -9.24
N ALA A 24 3.19 1.15 -8.27
CA ALA A 24 4.05 0.00 -8.56
C ALA A 24 3.34 -1.11 -9.35
N LEU A 25 2.00 -1.23 -9.23
CA LEU A 25 1.19 -2.17 -10.00
C LEU A 25 1.06 -1.75 -11.48
N GLU A 26 1.19 -0.46 -11.80
CA GLU A 26 1.16 0.03 -13.18
C GLU A 26 2.45 -0.32 -13.94
N GLU A 27 3.58 -0.37 -13.23
CA GLU A 27 4.90 -0.62 -13.83
C GLU A 27 5.28 -2.11 -13.88
N ARG A 28 4.70 -2.94 -13.00
CA ARG A 28 5.14 -4.33 -12.79
C ARG A 28 3.97 -5.27 -12.51
N ASP A 29 4.10 -6.50 -13.00
CA ASP A 29 3.17 -7.59 -12.67
C ASP A 29 3.43 -8.14 -11.25
N LEU A 30 2.82 -7.46 -10.28
CA LEU A 30 2.95 -7.71 -8.84
C LEU A 30 1.58 -7.95 -8.20
N GLU A 31 1.60 -8.63 -7.07
CA GLU A 31 0.47 -8.70 -6.14
C GLU A 31 0.93 -8.11 -4.81
N ILE A 32 0.31 -7.00 -4.38
CA ILE A 32 0.70 -6.29 -3.16
C ILE A 32 -0.36 -6.52 -2.08
N ILE A 33 0.12 -6.91 -0.89
CA ILE A 33 -0.70 -7.05 0.32
C ILE A 33 -0.32 -5.91 1.26
N LEU A 34 -1.27 -5.00 1.49
CA LEU A 34 -1.12 -3.91 2.45
C LEU A 34 -1.45 -4.40 3.86
N LEU A 35 -0.48 -4.31 4.77
CA LEU A 35 -0.61 -4.68 6.17
C LEU A 35 -0.85 -3.43 7.00
N GLY A 36 -1.92 -3.40 7.79
CA GLY A 36 -2.25 -2.24 8.61
C GLY A 36 -3.68 -2.25 9.13
N ASP A 37 -4.12 -1.10 9.64
CA ASP A 37 -5.52 -0.87 9.99
C ASP A 37 -6.37 -0.85 8.72
N MET A 38 -7.24 -1.85 8.58
CA MET A 38 -8.03 -2.04 7.37
C MET A 38 -8.97 -0.87 7.09
N VAL A 39 -9.47 -0.17 8.11
CA VAL A 39 -10.37 0.97 7.90
C VAL A 39 -9.58 2.11 7.27
N LYS A 40 -8.46 2.49 7.88
CA LYS A 40 -7.61 3.57 7.39
C LYS A 40 -7.04 3.29 6.01
N VAL A 41 -6.55 2.07 5.77
CA VAL A 41 -6.00 1.69 4.46
C VAL A 41 -7.07 1.71 3.36
N ARG A 42 -8.33 1.38 3.68
CA ARG A 42 -9.44 1.43 2.71
C ARG A 42 -9.90 2.84 2.38
N GLU A 43 -9.65 3.83 3.23
CA GLU A 43 -9.98 5.23 2.95
C GLU A 43 -9.05 5.82 1.87
N GLU A 44 -7.86 5.22 1.67
CA GLU A 44 -6.84 5.67 0.70
C GLU A 44 -6.86 4.91 -0.64
N LEU A 45 -7.77 3.94 -0.82
CA LEU A 45 -7.94 3.15 -2.05
C LEU A 45 -9.06 3.70 -2.94
#